data_AF-A0A0D1ZAY6-F1
#
_entry.id   AF-A0A0D1ZAY6-F1
#
_cell.length_a   1.000
_cell.length_b   1.000
_cell.length_c   1.000
_cell.angle_alpha   90.00
_cell.angle_beta   90.00
_cell.angle_gamma   90.00
#
_symmetry.space_group_name_H-M   'P 1'
#
loop_
_entity.id
_entity.type
_entity.pdbx_description
1 polymer ?
#
loop_
_entity_poly.entity_id
_entity_poly.type
_entity_poly.pdbx_seq_one_letter_code
_entity_poly.pdbx_strand_id
1 'polypeptide(L)'
;MRFRIGERSFFSSLWENFRWQPIYCFYFYSLSFHVNKALIAHIVGYEMTWEMTKKEVENSNFFKEIPKILRTYWNMFLVMVPLAGGVIYMAWFAPLAWRITQPVAILPMALMIVCHISLPFVLNPHIVSAVDQYAVDDKNNIEKV
;
A
#
# COMPACT_ATOMS: atom_id res chain seq x y z
N MET A 1 13.37 18.58 11.62
CA MET A 1 13.02 19.82 12.36
C MET A 1 13.62 19.87 13.76
N ARG A 2 13.64 18.74 14.51
CA ARG A 2 14.17 18.67 15.89
C ARG A 2 15.66 19.03 16.02
N PHE A 3 16.50 18.66 15.05
CA PHE A 3 17.90 19.14 14.96
C PHE A 3 18.01 20.66 14.91
N ARG A 4 17.14 21.33 14.13
CA ARG A 4 17.17 22.80 13.94
C ARG A 4 16.78 23.56 15.21
N ILE A 5 16.01 22.94 16.10
CA ILE A 5 15.56 23.52 17.38
C ILE A 5 16.52 23.13 18.51
N GLY A 6 17.57 22.35 18.22
CA GLY A 6 18.56 21.91 19.22
C GLY A 6 18.11 20.74 20.11
N GLU A 7 16.92 20.16 19.88
CA GLU A 7 16.38 19.07 20.72
C GLU A 7 17.05 17.71 20.48
N ARG A 8 17.64 17.49 19.31
CA ARG A 8 18.28 16.21 18.93
C ARG A 8 19.54 16.42 18.10
N SER A 9 20.48 15.49 18.21
CA SER A 9 21.68 15.48 17.37
C SER A 9 21.34 15.27 15.89
N PHE A 10 22.26 15.67 15.00
CA PHE A 10 22.08 15.56 13.56
C PHE A 10 21.80 14.11 13.12
N PHE A 11 22.70 13.18 13.47
CA PHE A 11 22.58 11.78 13.07
C PHE A 11 21.35 11.08 13.66
N SER A 12 20.98 11.39 14.90
CA SER A 12 19.75 10.87 15.51
C SER A 12 18.50 11.34 14.74
N SER A 13 18.45 12.63 14.41
CA SER A 13 17.35 13.19 13.60
C SER A 13 17.34 12.62 12.20
N LEU A 14 18.52 12.44 11.57
CA LEU A 14 18.64 11.89 10.22
C LEU A 14 18.11 10.46 10.16
N TRP A 15 18.54 9.61 11.09
CA TRP A 15 18.05 8.23 11.20
C TRP A 15 16.55 8.17 11.45
N GLU A 16 16.05 9.04 12.33
CA GLU A 16 14.61 9.14 12.58
C GLU A 16 13.81 9.51 11.33
N ASN A 17 14.35 10.26 10.37
CA ASN A 17 13.65 10.54 9.11
C ASN A 17 13.78 9.36 8.14
N PHE A 18 14.99 8.79 7.99
CA PHE A 18 15.21 7.67 7.07
C PHE A 18 14.40 6.43 7.42
N ARG A 19 14.15 6.13 8.70
CA ARG A 19 13.33 4.97 9.10
C ARG A 19 11.88 5.05 8.61
N TRP A 20 11.35 6.26 8.36
CA TRP A 20 9.99 6.46 7.84
C TRP A 20 9.93 6.41 6.32
N GLN A 21 11.07 6.53 5.65
CA GLN A 21 11.15 6.56 4.19
C GLN A 21 10.50 5.35 3.51
N PRO A 22 10.65 4.10 4.01
CA PRO A 22 9.98 2.95 3.39
C PRO A 22 8.46 3.10 3.33
N ILE A 23 7.82 3.59 4.39
CA ILE A 23 6.37 3.82 4.43
C ILE A 23 5.98 4.92 3.42
N TYR A 24 6.76 6.00 3.34
CA TYR A 24 6.54 7.05 2.34
C TYR A 24 6.70 6.53 0.92
N CYS A 25 7.66 5.65 0.66
CA CYS A 25 7.83 5.02 -0.65
C CYS A 25 6.56 4.25 -1.05
N PHE A 26 6.03 3.38 -0.18
CA PHE A 26 4.77 2.68 -0.47
C PHE A 26 3.61 3.64 -0.74
N TYR A 27 3.45 4.67 0.10
CA TYR A 27 2.38 5.65 -0.04
C TYR A 27 2.44 6.44 -1.35
N PHE A 28 3.57 7.10 -1.63
CA PHE A 28 3.69 7.97 -2.80
C PHE A 28 3.71 7.19 -4.12
N TYR A 29 4.29 5.99 -4.13
CA TYR A 29 4.34 5.17 -5.34
C TYR A 29 2.98 4.56 -5.68
N SER A 30 2.10 4.37 -4.69
CA SER A 30 0.73 3.91 -4.87
C SER A 30 -0.29 5.03 -5.14
N LEU A 31 0.08 6.29 -4.97
CA LEU A 31 -0.84 7.42 -5.10
C LEU A 31 -1.32 7.61 -6.55
N SER A 32 -0.52 7.19 -7.54
CA SER A 32 -0.75 7.43 -8.96
C SER A 32 -2.10 6.89 -9.46
N PHE A 33 -2.50 5.67 -9.06
CA PHE A 33 -3.80 5.13 -9.46
C PHE A 33 -4.98 5.96 -8.94
N HIS A 34 -4.92 6.36 -7.66
CA HIS A 34 -6.01 7.10 -7.02
C HIS A 34 -6.16 8.51 -7.61
N VAL A 35 -5.03 9.18 -7.88
CA VAL A 35 -5.03 10.50 -8.55
C VAL A 35 -5.53 10.37 -9.99
N ASN A 36 -5.14 9.34 -10.72
CA ASN A 36 -5.62 9.13 -12.09
C ASN A 36 -7.14 8.84 -12.11
N LYS A 37 -7.65 8.04 -11.17
CA LYS A 37 -9.10 7.83 -10.99
C LYS A 37 -9.83 9.17 -10.80
N ALA A 38 -9.29 10.07 -9.97
CA ALA A 38 -9.87 11.38 -9.75
C ALA A 38 -9.84 12.27 -10.99
N LEU A 39 -8.72 12.26 -11.71
CA LEU A 39 -8.55 13.01 -12.95
C LEU A 39 -9.55 12.56 -14.02
N ILE A 40 -9.68 11.24 -14.22
CA ILE A 40 -10.64 10.66 -15.17
C ILE A 40 -12.07 11.02 -14.76
N ALA A 41 -12.41 10.91 -13.48
CA ALA A 41 -13.73 11.28 -12.98
C ALA A 41 -14.05 12.76 -13.28
N HIS A 42 -13.08 13.64 -13.09
CA HIS A 42 -13.23 15.06 -13.38
C HIS A 42 -13.46 15.34 -14.87
N ILE A 43 -12.69 14.72 -15.77
CA ILE A 43 -12.80 14.92 -17.22
C ILE A 43 -14.13 14.40 -17.76
N VAL A 44 -14.61 13.27 -17.24
CA VAL A 44 -15.84 12.61 -17.70
C VAL A 44 -17.10 13.21 -17.03
N GLY A 45 -16.93 14.08 -16.03
CA GLY A 45 -18.05 14.61 -15.24
C GLY A 45 -18.71 13.55 -14.34
N TYR A 46 -17.96 12.51 -13.96
CA TYR A 46 -18.43 11.50 -13.01
C TYR A 46 -18.37 12.07 -11.59
N GLU A 47 -19.51 12.04 -10.89
CA GLU A 47 -19.59 12.45 -9.50
C GLU A 47 -18.75 11.53 -8.62
N MET A 48 -17.63 12.05 -8.15
CA MET A 48 -16.71 11.37 -7.26
C MET A 48 -16.59 12.16 -5.97
N THR A 49 -16.70 11.46 -4.84
CA THR A 49 -16.34 11.99 -3.53
C THR A 49 -15.00 11.40 -3.09
N TRP A 50 -14.11 12.25 -2.60
CA TRP A 50 -12.93 11.78 -1.86
C TRP A 50 -13.40 11.30 -0.50
N GLU A 51 -13.26 10.00 -0.24
CA GLU A 51 -13.61 9.44 1.06
C GLU A 51 -12.74 10.09 2.15
N MET A 52 -13.39 10.67 3.17
CA MET A 52 -12.69 11.20 4.33
C MET A 52 -12.25 10.06 5.23
N THR A 53 -11.08 10.19 5.85
CA THR A 53 -10.58 9.25 6.85
C THR A 53 -11.63 9.06 7.94
N LYS A 54 -12.19 7.85 8.05
CA LYS A 54 -13.09 7.50 9.16
C LYS A 54 -12.33 7.61 10.47
N LYS A 55 -12.81 8.47 11.38
CA LYS A 55 -12.16 8.73 12.68
C LYS A 55 -12.57 7.73 13.77
N GLU A 56 -13.62 6.95 13.55
CA GLU A 56 -14.06 5.91 14.49
C GLU A 56 -13.45 4.56 14.13
N VAL A 57 -12.76 3.97 15.11
CA VAL A 57 -12.18 2.63 15.01
C VAL A 57 -13.28 1.62 15.32
N GLU A 58 -13.78 0.96 14.28
CA GLU A 58 -14.62 -0.23 14.45
C GLU A 58 -13.74 -1.39 14.92
N ASN A 59 -14.16 -2.14 15.95
CA ASN A 59 -13.47 -3.37 16.33
C ASN A 59 -13.53 -4.37 15.15
N SER A 60 -12.36 -4.64 14.56
CA SER A 60 -12.18 -5.55 13.43
C SER A 60 -10.93 -6.41 13.68
N ASN A 61 -10.88 -7.56 13.02
CA ASN A 61 -9.76 -8.50 13.12
C ASN A 61 -9.12 -8.72 11.74
N PHE A 62 -7.92 -9.32 11.72
CA PHE A 62 -7.14 -9.56 10.51
C PHE A 62 -7.95 -10.23 9.38
N PHE A 63 -8.67 -11.31 9.71
CA PHE A 63 -9.41 -12.09 8.72
C PHE A 63 -10.66 -11.40 8.20
N LYS A 64 -11.24 -10.47 8.97
CA LYS A 64 -12.37 -9.64 8.53
C LYS A 64 -11.92 -8.47 7.65
N GLU A 65 -10.72 -7.95 7.87
CA GLU A 65 -10.17 -6.82 7.11
C GLU A 65 -9.68 -7.22 5.71
N ILE A 66 -9.10 -8.40 5.52
CA ILE A 66 -8.67 -8.86 4.18
C ILE A 66 -9.81 -8.83 3.13
N PRO A 67 -10.96 -9.50 3.34
CA PRO A 67 -12.04 -9.49 2.35
C PRO A 67 -12.66 -8.10 2.17
N LYS A 68 -12.65 -7.27 3.22
CA LYS A 68 -13.08 -5.87 3.15
C LYS A 68 -12.16 -5.05 2.25
N ILE A 69 -10.84 -5.17 2.42
CA ILE A 69 -9.82 -4.54 1.55
C ILE A 69 -10.04 -4.94 0.09
N LEU A 70 -10.16 -6.24 -0.19
CA LEU A 70 -10.34 -6.72 -1.56
C LEU A 70 -11.61 -6.18 -2.22
N ARG A 71 -12.70 -6.02 -1.45
CA ARG A 71 -13.95 -5.46 -1.95
C ARG A 71 -13.88 -3.95 -2.15
N THR A 72 -13.26 -3.22 -1.22
CA THR A 72 -13.10 -1.76 -1.29
C THR A 72 -12.19 -1.33 -2.44
N TYR A 73 -11.07 -2.02 -2.62
CA TYR A 73 -10.05 -1.68 -3.62
C TYR A 73 -10.12 -2.57 -4.87
N TRP A 74 -11.27 -3.20 -5.15
CA TRP A 74 -11.40 -4.16 -6.24
C TRP A 74 -11.04 -3.55 -7.61
N ASN A 75 -11.39 -2.28 -7.82
CA ASN A 75 -11.11 -1.54 -9.05
C ASN A 75 -9.60 -1.32 -9.28
N MET A 76 -8.82 -1.19 -8.22
CA MET A 76 -7.37 -1.10 -8.28
C MET A 76 -6.79 -2.46 -8.67
N PHE A 77 -7.23 -3.54 -8.02
CA PHE A 77 -6.79 -4.90 -8.36
C PHE A 77 -7.14 -5.28 -9.80
N LEU A 78 -8.29 -4.83 -10.30
CA LEU A 78 -8.70 -5.01 -11.69
C LEU A 78 -7.69 -4.42 -12.69
N VAL A 79 -6.98 -3.35 -12.32
CA VAL A 79 -5.95 -2.73 -13.18
C VAL A 79 -4.57 -3.33 -12.91
N MET A 80 -4.21 -3.56 -11.66
CA MET A 80 -2.87 -4.02 -11.29
C MET A 80 -2.60 -5.47 -11.68
N VAL A 81 -3.60 -6.37 -11.60
CA VAL A 81 -3.43 -7.79 -11.96
C VAL A 81 -3.13 -7.98 -13.44
N PRO A 82 -3.89 -7.38 -14.40
CA PRO A 82 -3.54 -7.43 -15.81
C PRO A 82 -2.17 -6.80 -16.13
N LEU A 83 -1.80 -5.71 -15.45
CA LEU A 83 -0.47 -5.10 -15.63
C LEU A 83 0.65 -6.06 -15.18
N ALA A 84 0.47 -6.74 -14.05
CA ALA A 84 1.39 -7.77 -13.59
C ALA A 84 1.52 -8.92 -14.60
N GLY A 85 0.38 -9.41 -15.10
CA GLY A 85 0.33 -10.41 -16.16
C GLY A 85 1.00 -9.93 -17.45
N GLY A 86 0.82 -8.66 -17.82
CA GLY A 86 1.46 -8.04 -18.98
C GLY A 86 2.98 -8.00 -18.86
N VAL A 87 3.52 -7.63 -17.70
CA VAL A 87 4.97 -7.66 -17.46
C VAL A 87 5.52 -9.08 -17.58
N ILE A 88 4.85 -10.07 -16.98
CA ILE A 88 5.25 -11.49 -17.05
C ILE A 88 5.17 -12.00 -18.50
N TYR A 89 4.10 -11.66 -19.22
CA TYR A 89 3.91 -12.01 -20.63
C TYR A 89 5.03 -11.44 -21.51
N MET A 90 5.28 -10.15 -21.38
CA MET A 90 6.31 -9.44 -22.15
C MET A 90 7.71 -9.95 -21.86
N ALA A 91 7.97 -10.46 -20.66
CA ALA A 91 9.26 -11.03 -20.30
C ALA A 91 9.49 -12.41 -20.91
N TRP A 92 8.48 -13.29 -20.93
CA TRP A 92 8.69 -14.73 -21.20
C TRP A 92 8.01 -15.24 -22.48
N PHE A 93 6.84 -14.71 -22.82
CA PHE A 93 5.96 -15.27 -23.86
C PHE A 93 5.89 -14.42 -25.13
N ALA A 94 6.20 -13.12 -25.03
CA ALA A 94 6.23 -12.24 -26.20
C ALA A 94 7.27 -12.70 -27.26
N PRO A 95 7.01 -12.44 -28.56
CA PRO A 95 7.99 -12.67 -29.63
C PRO A 95 9.31 -11.95 -29.34
N LEU A 96 10.42 -12.50 -29.84
CA LEU A 96 11.76 -12.03 -29.48
C LEU A 96 11.96 -10.52 -29.68
N ALA A 97 11.37 -9.95 -30.74
CA ALA A 97 11.44 -8.52 -31.05
C ALA A 97 10.70 -7.62 -30.05
N TRP A 98 9.71 -8.15 -29.32
CA TRP A 98 8.86 -7.42 -28.37
C TRP A 98 9.16 -7.77 -26.91
N ARG A 99 10.16 -8.63 -26.68
CA ARG A 99 10.44 -9.16 -25.35
C ARG A 99 11.15 -8.10 -24.51
N ILE A 100 10.62 -7.83 -23.31
CA ILE A 100 11.19 -6.88 -22.37
C ILE A 100 11.85 -7.67 -21.23
N THR A 101 13.17 -7.81 -21.28
CA THR A 101 13.97 -8.55 -20.27
C THR A 101 14.88 -7.65 -19.45
N GLN A 102 15.03 -6.38 -19.84
CA GLN A 102 15.97 -5.48 -19.18
C GLN A 102 15.40 -5.00 -17.83
N PRO A 103 16.16 -5.12 -16.72
CA PRO A 103 15.70 -4.68 -15.40
C PRO A 103 15.29 -3.22 -15.35
N VAL A 104 15.91 -2.35 -16.15
CA VAL A 104 15.59 -0.92 -16.21
C VAL A 104 14.12 -0.65 -16.57
N ALA A 105 13.49 -1.53 -17.37
CA ALA A 105 12.07 -1.41 -17.73
C ALA A 105 11.17 -2.20 -16.77
N ILE A 106 11.62 -3.37 -16.31
CA ILE A 106 10.83 -4.26 -15.45
C ILE A 106 10.72 -3.71 -14.01
N LEU A 107 11.82 -3.28 -13.41
CA LEU A 107 11.88 -2.86 -12.01
C LEU A 107 10.93 -1.70 -11.67
N PRO A 108 10.86 -0.57 -12.43
CA PRO A 108 9.92 0.50 -12.10
C PRO A 108 8.47 0.03 -12.20
N MET A 109 8.13 -0.79 -13.20
CA MET A 109 6.78 -1.35 -13.35
C MET A 109 6.43 -2.31 -12.21
N ALA A 110 7.35 -3.21 -11.86
CA ALA A 110 7.15 -4.15 -10.76
C ALA A 110 7.00 -3.42 -9.42
N LEU A 111 7.84 -2.44 -9.14
CA LEU A 111 7.73 -1.62 -7.93
C LEU A 111 6.38 -0.90 -7.89
N MET A 112 5.90 -0.39 -9.02
CA MET A 112 4.58 0.22 -9.14
C MET A 112 3.47 -0.71 -8.71
N ILE A 113 3.43 -1.89 -9.31
CA ILE A 113 2.40 -2.89 -9.08
C ILE A 113 2.45 -3.35 -7.62
N VAL A 114 3.63 -3.66 -7.11
CA VAL A 114 3.81 -4.12 -5.72
C VAL A 114 3.38 -3.05 -4.73
N CYS A 115 3.79 -1.79 -4.92
CA CYS A 115 3.39 -0.71 -4.02
C CYS A 115 1.87 -0.48 -4.03
N HIS A 116 1.20 -0.53 -5.20
CA HIS A 116 -0.25 -0.41 -5.27
C HIS A 116 -0.98 -1.56 -4.57
N ILE A 117 -0.58 -2.80 -4.84
CA ILE A 117 -1.20 -3.99 -4.24
C ILE A 117 -0.99 -4.02 -2.72
N SER A 118 0.19 -3.63 -2.25
CA SER A 118 0.56 -3.69 -0.82
C SER A 118 0.01 -2.54 0.01
N LEU A 119 -0.26 -1.36 -0.58
CA LEU A 119 -0.72 -0.17 0.14
C LEU A 119 -1.88 -0.45 1.13
N PRO A 120 -3.01 -1.06 0.72
CA PRO A 120 -4.15 -1.24 1.63
C PRO A 120 -3.87 -2.22 2.78
N PHE A 121 -2.79 -3.01 2.70
CA PHE A 121 -2.38 -3.91 3.77
C PHE A 121 -1.41 -3.23 4.73
N VAL A 122 -0.39 -2.54 4.19
CA VAL A 122 0.67 -1.89 4.98
C VAL A 122 0.14 -0.71 5.80
N LEU A 123 -0.86 0.01 5.29
CA LEU A 123 -1.44 1.17 5.98
C LEU A 123 -2.69 0.83 6.80
N ASN A 124 -3.16 -0.41 6.81
CA ASN A 124 -4.32 -0.77 7.63
C ASN A 124 -3.88 -1.09 9.07
N PRO A 125 -4.27 -0.26 10.06
CA PRO A 125 -3.84 -0.45 11.45
C PRO A 125 -4.33 -1.79 12.01
N HIS A 126 -5.52 -2.26 11.64
CA HIS A 126 -6.04 -3.56 12.09
C HIS A 126 -5.24 -4.75 11.54
N ILE A 127 -4.53 -4.58 10.44
CA ILE A 127 -3.63 -5.62 9.92
C ILE A 127 -2.28 -5.55 10.61
N VAL A 128 -1.73 -4.34 10.77
CA VAL A 128 -0.43 -4.12 11.42
C VAL A 128 -0.47 -4.46 12.91
N SER A 129 -1.55 -4.11 13.62
CA SER A 129 -1.74 -4.37 15.05
C SER A 129 -2.40 -5.69 15.36
N ALA A 130 -2.92 -6.44 14.38
CA ALA A 130 -3.55 -7.74 14.62
C ALA A 130 -2.59 -8.76 15.25
N VAL A 131 -1.28 -8.61 15.01
CA VAL A 131 -0.25 -9.41 15.70
C VAL A 131 -0.31 -9.18 17.21
N ASP A 132 -0.53 -7.94 17.64
CA ASP A 132 -0.61 -7.59 19.07
C ASP A 132 -1.97 -7.96 19.67
N GLN A 133 -3.06 -7.82 18.92
CA GLN A 133 -4.40 -8.21 19.40
C GLN A 133 -4.52 -9.73 19.61
N TYR A 134 -3.95 -10.54 18.71
CA TYR A 134 -3.90 -12.00 18.90
C TYR A 134 -3.10 -12.38 20.15
N ALA A 135 -1.99 -11.69 20.43
CA ALA A 135 -1.19 -11.91 21.63
C ALA A 135 -1.91 -11.49 22.93
N VAL A 136 -2.84 -10.54 22.87
CA VAL A 136 -3.67 -10.12 24.01
C VAL A 136 -4.85 -11.07 24.22
N ASP A 137 -5.53 -11.49 23.17
CA ASP A 137 -6.65 -12.44 23.25
C ASP A 137 -6.20 -13.83 23.74
N ASP A 138 -5.01 -14.29 23.34
CA ASP A 138 -4.42 -15.54 23.84
C ASP A 138 -4.15 -15.47 25.35
N LYS A 139 -3.54 -14.37 25.84
CA LYS A 139 -3.34 -14.15 27.27
C LYS A 139 -4.65 -14.12 28.06
N ASN A 140 -5.67 -13.43 27.54
CA ASN A 140 -6.99 -13.37 28.17
C ASN A 140 -7.70 -14.73 28.18
N ASN A 141 -7.41 -15.64 27.24
CA ASN A 141 -7.91 -17.01 27.26
C ASN A 141 -7.13 -17.90 28.21
N ILE A 142 -5.80 -17.70 28.35
CA ILE A 142 -4.96 -18.43 29.32
C ILE A 142 -5.36 -18.06 30.76
N GLU A 143 -5.65 -16.79 31.05
CA GLU A 143 -6.09 -16.35 32.39
C GLU A 143 -7.51 -16.80 32.76
N LYS A 144 -8.29 -17.29 31.80
CA LYS A 144 -9.66 -17.82 32.02
C LYS A 144 -9.72 -19.33 32.23
N VAL A 145 -8.56 -20.03 32.20
CA VAL A 145 -8.41 -21.47 32.47
C VAL A 145 -7.71 -21.66 33.82
#